data_AF-A0A924P311-F1
#
_entry.id   AF-A0A924P311-F1
#
_cell.length_a   1.000
_cell.length_b   1.000
_cell.length_c   1.000
_cell.angle_alpha   90.00
_cell.angle_beta   90.00
_cell.angle_gamma   90.00
#
_symmetry.space_group_name_H-M   'P 1'
#
loop_
_entity.id
_entity.type
_entity.pdbx_description
1 polymer ?
#
loop_
_entity_poly.entity_id
_entity_poly.type
_entity_poly.pdbx_seq_one_letter_code
_entity_poly.pdbx_strand_id
1 'polypeptide(L)'
;MKWQGRGPYRVWKNRLKGQQLGVWQKAYNNTVTGESWKYPEFKGWHSELYWMQLQNTESDFVVYTDQPGIYLQMLQPQTAIASPNNNTSPGFPTGSIGFMHAISPIGTKFNKASVMGPQSRVNERQGNVPLKGVLYFDFR
;
A
#
# COMPACT_ATOMS: atom_id res chain seq x y z
N MET A 1 -7.38 7.35 9.42
CA MET A 1 -7.82 6.60 8.22
C MET A 1 -8.53 5.35 8.68
N LYS A 2 -9.74 5.15 8.18
CA LYS A 2 -10.54 3.95 8.39
C LYS A 2 -10.82 3.33 7.04
N TRP A 3 -10.73 2.01 6.90
CA TRP A 3 -10.94 1.35 5.61
C TRP A 3 -11.43 -0.08 5.80
N GLN A 4 -12.09 -0.62 4.79
CA GLN A 4 -12.39 -2.05 4.69
C GLN A 4 -11.48 -2.71 3.66
N GLY A 5 -10.83 -3.79 4.08
CA GLY A 5 -9.94 -4.58 3.25
C GLY A 5 -9.07 -5.53 4.06
N ARG A 6 -7.98 -5.99 3.45
CA ARG A 6 -7.00 -6.85 4.13
C ARG A 6 -5.98 -6.01 4.90
N GLY A 7 -5.95 -6.17 6.22
CA GLY A 7 -5.14 -5.38 7.14
C GLY A 7 -4.74 -6.15 8.40
N PRO A 8 -4.18 -5.45 9.40
CA PRO A 8 -4.08 -3.99 9.53
C PRO A 8 -2.80 -3.35 8.94
N TYR A 9 -1.83 -4.16 8.51
CA TYR A 9 -0.51 -3.68 8.06
C TYR A 9 -0.52 -3.19 6.61
N ARG A 10 0.58 -2.59 6.17
CA ARG A 10 0.84 -2.42 4.74
C ARG A 10 1.32 -3.74 4.10
N VAL A 11 1.19 -3.85 2.79
CA VAL A 11 1.56 -5.03 2.03
C VAL A 11 2.56 -4.72 0.93
N TRP A 12 3.22 -5.77 0.44
CA TRP A 12 4.10 -5.75 -0.73
C TRP A 12 3.69 -6.90 -1.65
N LYS A 13 4.01 -6.84 -2.95
CA LYS A 13 3.66 -7.91 -3.90
C LYS A 13 4.05 -9.31 -3.41
N ASN A 14 5.25 -9.42 -2.81
CA ASN A 14 5.81 -10.67 -2.29
C ASN A 14 5.56 -10.87 -0.77
N ARG A 15 4.74 -10.02 -0.14
CA ARG A 15 4.38 -10.10 1.29
C ARG A 15 2.90 -9.73 1.50
N LEU A 16 2.02 -10.61 1.01
CA LEU A 16 0.56 -10.46 1.14
C LEU A 16 -0.03 -11.30 2.30
N LYS A 17 0.69 -12.32 2.78
CA LYS A 17 0.22 -13.26 3.80
C LYS A 17 0.16 -12.61 5.19
N GLY A 18 -0.79 -13.07 6.00
CA GLY A 18 -0.96 -12.65 7.41
C GLY A 18 -2.06 -11.60 7.64
N GLN A 19 -2.61 -11.04 6.57
CA GLN A 19 -3.64 -10.00 6.65
C GLN A 19 -5.04 -10.61 6.64
N GLN A 20 -5.93 -10.09 7.49
CA GLN A 20 -7.32 -10.51 7.58
C GLN A 20 -8.25 -9.49 6.91
N LEU A 21 -9.32 -9.98 6.29
CA LEU A 21 -10.37 -9.11 5.77
C LEU A 21 -11.17 -8.55 6.95
N GLY A 22 -11.32 -7.24 7.01
CA GLY A 22 -12.06 -6.58 8.09
C GLY A 22 -12.15 -5.07 7.88
N VAL A 23 -12.73 -4.39 8.87
CA VAL A 23 -12.70 -2.94 8.96
C VAL A 23 -11.58 -2.55 9.91
N TRP A 24 -10.64 -1.77 9.39
CA TRP A 24 -9.44 -1.36 10.11
C TRP A 24 -9.42 0.15 10.27
N GLN A 25 -8.83 0.62 11.36
CA GLN A 25 -8.62 2.04 11.60
C GLN A 25 -7.23 2.25 12.17
N LYS A 26 -6.53 3.27 11.66
CA LYS A 26 -5.24 3.68 12.21
C LYS A 26 -5.04 5.19 12.14
N ALA A 27 -4.35 5.69 13.16
CA ALA A 27 -3.89 7.07 13.25
C ALA A 27 -2.63 7.29 12.38
N TYR A 28 -2.44 8.53 11.95
CA TYR A 28 -1.25 8.92 11.20
C TYR A 28 0.03 8.62 11.98
N ASN A 29 1.03 8.09 11.28
CA ASN A 29 2.38 7.91 11.80
C ASN A 29 3.40 7.91 10.64
N ASN A 30 4.65 8.21 11.00
CA ASN A 30 5.80 8.17 10.10
C ASN A 30 6.71 6.97 10.41
N THR A 31 6.14 5.86 10.89
CA THR A 31 6.93 4.72 11.35
C THR A 31 7.76 4.15 10.20
N VAL A 32 9.08 4.12 10.40
CA VAL A 32 10.01 3.37 9.57
C VAL A 32 10.34 2.07 10.29
N THR A 33 10.02 0.93 9.65
CA THR A 33 10.24 -0.41 10.22
C THR A 33 11.73 -0.58 10.57
N GLY A 34 12.02 -0.87 11.83
CA GLY A 34 13.39 -1.05 12.33
C GLY A 34 14.06 0.21 12.90
N GLU A 35 13.46 1.40 12.71
CA GLU A 35 13.89 2.65 13.35
C GLU A 35 12.85 3.15 14.36
N SER A 36 11.58 2.85 14.13
CA SER A 36 10.46 3.22 14.97
C SER A 36 9.58 2.01 15.31
N TRP A 37 8.90 2.06 16.46
CA TRP A 37 8.16 0.92 17.03
C TRP A 37 6.64 1.12 17.09
N LYS A 38 6.10 2.16 16.43
CA LYS A 38 4.65 2.43 16.39
C LYS A 38 3.99 1.73 15.20
N TYR A 39 3.45 0.55 15.44
CA TYR A 39 2.74 -0.26 14.44
C TYR A 39 1.23 -0.22 14.63
N PRO A 40 0.43 -0.49 13.57
CA PRO A 40 0.83 -0.69 12.16
C PRO A 40 1.28 0.62 11.48
N GLU A 41 2.17 0.53 10.50
CA GLU A 41 2.67 1.70 9.76
C GLU A 41 1.54 2.35 8.97
N PHE A 42 1.39 3.67 9.03
CA PHE A 42 0.32 4.37 8.30
C PHE A 42 0.54 4.29 6.78
N LYS A 43 1.76 4.56 6.34
CA LYS A 43 2.12 4.75 4.93
C LYS A 43 2.44 3.46 4.19
N GLY A 44 2.04 3.36 2.92
CA GLY A 44 2.33 2.23 2.03
C GLY A 44 1.09 1.72 1.30
N TRP A 45 1.15 0.47 0.84
CA TRP A 45 0.04 -0.17 0.14
C TRP A 45 -0.85 -1.00 1.06
N HIS A 46 -2.14 -1.05 0.76
CA HIS A 46 -3.13 -1.89 1.43
C HIS A 46 -3.91 -2.70 0.40
N SER A 47 -4.08 -3.98 0.67
CA SER A 47 -4.70 -4.93 -0.26
C SER A 47 -6.22 -5.01 -0.12
N GLU A 48 -6.88 -5.32 -1.23
CA GLU A 48 -8.32 -5.59 -1.32
C GLU A 48 -9.17 -4.47 -0.70
N LEU A 49 -8.99 -3.26 -1.21
CA LEU A 49 -9.79 -2.12 -0.79
C LEU A 49 -11.25 -2.30 -1.25
N TYR A 50 -12.20 -2.11 -0.34
CA TYR A 50 -13.61 -1.93 -0.66
C TYR A 50 -14.04 -0.48 -0.51
N TRP A 51 -13.65 0.14 0.60
CA TRP A 51 -13.80 1.57 0.84
C TRP A 51 -12.75 2.09 1.81
N MET A 52 -12.51 3.41 1.76
CA MET A 52 -11.64 4.13 2.68
C MET A 52 -12.30 5.45 3.07
N GLN A 53 -12.38 5.72 4.37
CA GLN A 53 -12.60 7.05 4.92
C GLN A 53 -11.25 7.67 5.31
N LEU A 54 -10.89 8.76 4.64
CA LEU A 54 -9.77 9.58 5.07
C LEU A 54 -10.28 10.60 6.09
N GLN A 55 -9.68 10.56 7.27
CA GLN A 55 -10.01 11.46 8.36
C GLN A 55 -8.98 12.57 8.39
N ASN A 56 -9.41 13.81 8.17
CA ASN A 56 -8.53 14.99 8.16
C ASN A 56 -9.11 16.07 9.10
N THR A 57 -8.42 17.21 9.19
CA THR A 57 -8.85 18.32 10.04
C THR A 57 -9.86 19.25 9.40
N GLU A 58 -10.03 19.20 8.07
CA GLU A 58 -10.86 20.12 7.29
C GLU A 58 -12.24 19.53 6.97
N SER A 59 -12.27 18.44 6.19
CA SER A 59 -13.45 17.60 6.01
C SER A 59 -13.05 16.17 5.65
N ASP A 60 -13.64 15.21 6.36
CA ASP A 60 -13.53 13.80 6.04
C ASP A 60 -14.16 13.51 4.67
N PHE A 61 -13.56 12.59 3.92
CA PHE A 61 -14.18 12.06 2.70
C PHE A 61 -14.04 10.55 2.63
N VAL A 62 -14.97 9.93 1.91
CA VAL A 62 -14.99 8.48 1.69
C VAL A 62 -14.77 8.19 0.21
N VAL A 63 -13.94 7.18 -0.06
CA VAL A 63 -13.75 6.63 -1.39
C VAL A 63 -14.22 5.19 -1.41
N TYR A 64 -15.06 4.85 -2.37
CA TYR A 64 -15.51 3.48 -2.63
C TYR A 64 -14.95 3.00 -3.97
N THR A 65 -14.77 1.69 -4.09
CA THR A 65 -14.48 1.05 -5.38
C THR A 65 -15.52 -0.03 -5.66
N ASP A 66 -15.91 -0.14 -6.93
CA ASP A 66 -16.77 -1.22 -7.42
C ASP A 66 -16.00 -2.49 -7.78
N GLN A 67 -14.67 -2.45 -7.69
CA GLN A 67 -13.81 -3.55 -8.11
C GLN A 67 -13.08 -4.22 -6.94
N PRO A 68 -13.13 -5.56 -6.87
CA PRO A 68 -12.30 -6.29 -5.93
C PRO A 68 -10.82 -6.22 -6.32
N GLY A 69 -9.93 -6.39 -5.34
CA GLY A 69 -8.50 -6.53 -5.58
C GLY A 69 -7.75 -5.23 -5.87
N ILE A 70 -8.40 -4.07 -5.74
CA ILE A 70 -7.72 -2.77 -5.81
C ILE A 70 -6.82 -2.60 -4.59
N TYR A 71 -5.59 -2.16 -4.84
CA TYR A 71 -4.65 -1.74 -3.80
C TYR A 71 -4.77 -0.24 -3.57
N LEU A 72 -4.87 0.15 -2.32
CA LEU A 72 -4.76 1.54 -1.90
C LEU A 72 -3.29 1.87 -1.66
N GLN A 73 -2.76 2.90 -2.32
CA GLN A 73 -1.56 3.59 -1.89
C GLN A 73 -1.97 4.72 -0.95
N MET A 74 -1.52 4.65 0.30
CA MET A 74 -1.67 5.72 1.28
C MET A 74 -0.29 6.27 1.62
N LEU A 75 0.07 7.41 1.02
CA LEU A 75 1.36 8.08 1.12
C LEU A 75 2.57 7.17 0.79
N GLN A 76 3.73 7.80 0.64
CA GLN A 76 4.98 7.07 0.44
C GLN A 76 5.69 6.84 1.77
N PRO A 77 6.08 5.60 2.10
CA PRO A 77 6.96 5.32 3.21
C PRO A 77 8.27 6.12 3.12
N GLN A 78 8.73 6.63 4.25
CA GLN A 78 10.07 7.23 4.33
C GLN A 78 11.13 6.13 4.23
N THR A 79 12.25 6.45 3.57
CA THR A 79 13.42 5.58 3.52
C THR A 79 14.15 5.61 4.86
N ALA A 80 14.61 4.43 5.32
CA ALA A 80 15.44 4.32 6.51
C ALA A 80 16.74 5.11 6.33
N ILE A 81 17.10 5.93 7.33
CA ILE A 81 18.28 6.81 7.31
C ILE A 81 19.55 5.99 7.40
N ALA A 82 19.54 4.96 8.26
CA ALA A 82 20.72 4.12 8.53
C ALA A 82 20.88 2.97 7.52
N SER A 83 20.07 2.92 6.46
CA SER A 83 20.16 1.84 5.48
C SER A 83 21.31 2.09 4.50
N PRO A 84 22.30 1.17 4.38
CA PRO A 84 23.41 1.33 3.45
C PRO A 84 23.00 1.12 1.97
N ASN A 85 21.75 0.73 1.73
CA ASN A 85 21.22 0.45 0.40
C ASN A 85 19.71 0.76 0.32
N ASN A 86 19.16 0.70 -0.90
CA ASN A 86 17.74 0.96 -1.18
C ASN A 86 16.92 -0.31 -1.43
N ASN A 87 17.38 -1.47 -0.96
CA ASN A 87 16.73 -2.76 -1.27
C ASN A 87 15.31 -2.87 -0.67
N THR A 88 15.06 -2.18 0.44
CA THR A 88 13.77 -2.13 1.14
C THR A 88 12.94 -0.89 0.80
N SER A 89 13.35 -0.14 -0.23
CA SER A 89 12.70 1.11 -0.67
C SER A 89 12.23 0.95 -2.12
N PRO A 90 11.21 0.11 -2.39
CA PRO A 90 10.72 -0.09 -3.74
C PRO A 90 10.08 1.19 -4.28
N GLY A 91 10.04 1.32 -5.61
CA GLY A 91 9.43 2.49 -6.26
C GLY A 91 7.93 2.61 -5.96
N PHE A 92 7.51 3.80 -5.55
CA PHE A 92 6.12 4.20 -5.40
C PHE A 92 5.72 5.17 -6.51
N PRO A 93 4.49 5.06 -7.06
CA PRO A 93 3.89 6.12 -7.87
C PRO A 93 3.96 7.47 -7.16
N THR A 94 4.16 8.53 -7.95
CA THR A 94 4.09 9.90 -7.47
C THR A 94 2.70 10.21 -6.92
N GLY A 95 2.63 11.01 -5.86
CA GLY A 95 1.38 11.45 -5.24
C GLY A 95 1.10 10.83 -3.86
N SER A 96 0.09 11.40 -3.20
CA SER A 96 -0.26 11.10 -1.81
C SER A 96 -1.22 9.92 -1.67
N ILE A 97 -2.17 9.78 -2.59
CA ILE A 97 -3.19 8.72 -2.57
C ILE A 97 -3.26 8.12 -3.97
N GLY A 98 -3.29 6.80 -4.06
CA GLY A 98 -3.37 6.10 -5.34
C GLY A 98 -4.20 4.83 -5.24
N PHE A 99 -4.74 4.39 -6.38
CA PHE A 99 -5.53 3.17 -6.49
C PHE A 99 -4.93 2.34 -7.62
N MET A 100 -4.48 1.13 -7.30
CA MET A 100 -3.58 0.36 -8.16
C MET A 100 -4.12 -1.05 -8.37
N HIS A 101 -3.91 -1.60 -9.56
CA HIS A 101 -4.20 -3.01 -9.84
C HIS A 101 -3.05 -3.94 -9.42
N ALA A 102 -1.84 -3.39 -9.31
CA ALA A 102 -0.65 -4.14 -8.92
C ALA A 102 0.33 -3.23 -8.18
N ILE A 103 1.09 -3.81 -7.26
CA ILE A 103 2.05 -3.10 -6.40
C ILE A 103 3.46 -3.67 -6.58
N SER A 104 4.47 -2.96 -6.11
CA SER A 104 5.87 -3.42 -6.25
C SER A 104 6.22 -4.49 -5.20
N PRO A 105 7.12 -5.43 -5.55
CA PRO A 105 7.75 -6.31 -4.56
C PRO A 105 8.80 -5.54 -3.75
N ILE A 106 9.11 -6.02 -2.54
CA ILE A 106 10.16 -5.45 -1.69
C ILE A 106 11.33 -6.43 -1.56
N GLY A 107 12.55 -5.89 -1.45
CA GLY A 107 13.74 -6.69 -1.14
C GLY A 107 13.86 -7.04 0.34
N THR A 108 15.10 -7.32 0.75
CA THR A 108 15.50 -7.51 2.14
C THR A 108 16.67 -6.57 2.46
N LYS A 109 17.16 -6.58 3.71
CA LYS A 109 18.35 -5.82 4.10
C LYS A 109 19.55 -6.08 3.17
N PHE A 110 19.67 -7.30 2.66
CA PHE A 110 20.84 -7.76 1.89
C PHE A 110 20.58 -7.83 0.38
N ASN A 111 19.37 -8.20 -0.04
CA ASN A 111 19.09 -8.51 -1.44
C ASN A 111 18.00 -7.61 -2.02
N LYS A 112 18.20 -7.16 -3.26
CA LYS A 112 17.16 -6.48 -4.07
C LYS A 112 16.04 -7.45 -4.41
N ALA A 113 14.83 -6.94 -4.61
CA ALA A 113 13.70 -7.76 -5.05
C ALA A 113 13.98 -8.51 -6.38
N SER A 114 14.74 -7.90 -7.29
CA SER A 114 15.05 -8.46 -8.62
C SER A 114 15.87 -9.75 -8.61
N VAL A 115 16.63 -10.01 -7.53
CA VAL A 115 17.46 -11.22 -7.38
C VAL A 115 16.82 -12.26 -6.47
N MET A 116 15.58 -12.03 -6.05
CA MET A 116 14.80 -12.97 -5.23
C MET A 116 13.95 -13.89 -6.12
N GLY A 117 13.26 -14.84 -5.49
CA GLY A 117 12.44 -15.84 -6.18
C GLY A 117 11.24 -15.28 -6.97
N PRO A 118 10.45 -16.16 -7.61
CA PRO A 118 9.40 -15.79 -8.57
C PRO A 118 8.38 -14.75 -8.08
N GLN A 119 8.07 -14.74 -6.78
CA GLN A 119 7.13 -13.77 -6.18
C GLN A 119 7.63 -12.32 -6.21
N SER A 120 8.94 -12.10 -6.33
CA SER A 120 9.57 -10.78 -6.34
C SER A 120 9.79 -10.21 -7.75
N ARG A 121 9.29 -10.88 -8.80
CA ARG A 121 9.36 -10.36 -10.16
C ARG A 121 8.54 -9.09 -10.33
N VAL A 122 8.89 -8.28 -11.32
CA VAL A 122 8.10 -7.11 -11.73
C VAL A 122 6.70 -7.52 -12.17
N ASN A 123 5.76 -6.57 -12.18
CA ASN A 123 4.42 -6.84 -12.69
C ASN A 123 4.48 -6.93 -14.21
N GLU A 124 4.06 -8.08 -14.74
CA GLU A 124 3.91 -8.30 -16.17
C GLU A 124 2.43 -8.17 -16.51
N ARG A 125 2.13 -7.43 -17.57
CA ARG A 125 0.77 -7.31 -18.09
C ARG A 125 0.67 -8.18 -19.32
N GLN A 126 -0.19 -9.19 -19.29
CA GLN A 126 -0.47 -9.99 -20.49
C GLN A 126 -1.45 -9.23 -21.39
N GLY A 127 -0.97 -8.83 -22.56
CA GLY A 127 -1.76 -8.16 -23.58
C GLY A 127 -2.03 -6.67 -23.33
N ASN A 128 -2.83 -6.09 -24.22
CA ASN A 128 -3.11 -4.65 -24.27
C ASN A 128 -4.46 -4.23 -23.68
N VAL A 129 -5.16 -5.11 -22.94
CA VAL A 129 -6.50 -4.84 -22.42
C VAL A 129 -6.48 -3.72 -21.37
N PRO A 130 -7.05 -2.52 -21.65
CA PRO A 130 -7.02 -1.39 -20.74
C PRO A 130 -7.52 -1.77 -19.34
N LEU A 131 -6.78 -1.36 -18.31
CA LEU A 131 -7.28 -1.43 -16.94
C LEU A 131 -8.41 -0.42 -16.80
N LYS A 132 -9.53 -0.87 -16.25
CA LYS A 132 -10.73 -0.05 -16.02
C LYS A 132 -11.13 -0.21 -14.58
N GLY A 133 -11.72 0.81 -13.99
CA GLY A 133 -12.32 0.75 -12.66
C GLY A 133 -13.03 2.07 -12.36
N VAL A 134 -13.97 2.04 -11.42
CA VAL A 134 -14.70 3.23 -10.97
C VAL A 134 -14.36 3.49 -9.51
N LEU A 135 -14.17 4.76 -9.20
CA LEU A 135 -14.00 5.24 -7.84
C LEU A 135 -15.10 6.25 -7.56
N TYR A 136 -15.82 6.06 -6.46
CA TYR A 136 -16.83 7.00 -6.00
C TYR A 136 -16.27 7.81 -4.85
N PHE A 137 -16.24 9.13 -5.01
CA PHE A 137 -15.80 10.05 -3.97
C PHE A 137 -17.04 10.69 -3.34
N ASP A 138 -17.18 10.49 -2.03
CA ASP A 138 -18.22 11.09 -1.19
C ASP A 138 -17.56 12.12 -0.28
N PHE A 139 -17.70 13.40 -0.66
CA PHE A 139 -17.26 14.55 0.12
C PHE A 139 -18.46 15.07 0.89
N ARG A 140 -18.34 15.12 2.22
CA ARG A 140 -19.38 15.66 3.10
C ARG A 140 -19.11 17.11 3.46
#